data_AF-A0A554JPS3-F1
#
_entry.id   AF-A0A554JPS3-F1
#
_cell.length_a   1.000
_cell.length_b   1.000
_cell.length_c   1.000
_cell.angle_alpha   90.00
_cell.angle_beta   90.00
_cell.angle_gamma   90.00
#
_symmetry.space_group_name_H-M   'P 1'
#
loop_
_entity.id
_entity.type
_entity.pdbx_description
1 polymer ?
#
loop_
_entity_poly.entity_id
_entity_poly.type
_entity_poly.pdbx_seq_one_letter_code
_entity_poly.pdbx_strand_id
1 'polypeptide(L)'
;GKKVEVAIPLVFVGESPAVKAGANLVKVLHELEVKADPMNLPHDIKVDLSILAAIGDRIHTKDLVLPAGVELAIDSEEIVALVQEVIEEKEEVVAPADIASIEVEKKGKEEEAAPEAAPAKA
;
A
#
# COMPACT_ATOMS: atom_id res chain seq x y z
N GLY A 1 25.32 28.79 -3.95
CA GLY A 1 25.24 27.37 -4.30
C GLY A 1 24.23 27.21 -5.41
N LYS A 2 24.36 26.17 -6.24
CA LYS A 2 23.22 25.70 -7.02
C LYS A 2 22.42 24.78 -6.12
N LYS A 3 21.12 25.03 -5.97
CA LYS A 3 20.20 24.12 -5.29
C LYS A 3 20.18 22.80 -6.08
N VAL A 4 20.24 21.69 -5.37
CA VAL A 4 20.14 20.34 -5.96
C VAL A 4 18.78 19.76 -5.62
N GLU A 5 18.19 19.05 -6.59
CA GLU A 5 16.91 18.35 -6.42
C GLU A 5 17.23 16.91 -6.07
N VAL A 6 16.72 16.45 -4.93
CA VAL A 6 16.96 15.09 -4.43
C VAL A 6 15.66 14.55 -3.83
N ALA A 7 15.38 13.28 -4.10
CA ALA A 7 14.33 12.52 -3.44
C ALA A 7 14.81 12.06 -2.06
N ILE A 8 14.09 12.44 -1.01
CA ILE A 8 14.41 12.11 0.38
C ILE A 8 13.32 11.21 0.95
N PRO A 9 13.67 10.07 1.58
CA PRO A 9 12.69 9.15 2.12
C PRO A 9 11.85 9.77 3.24
N LEU A 10 10.58 9.42 3.25
CA LEU A 10 9.61 9.82 4.26
C LEU A 10 9.54 8.78 5.37
N VAL A 11 9.74 9.21 6.62
CA VAL A 11 9.64 8.39 7.81
C VAL A 11 8.39 8.78 8.58
N PHE A 12 7.40 7.90 8.58
CA PHE A 12 6.16 8.11 9.32
C PHE A 12 6.38 7.82 10.81
N VAL A 13 6.13 8.81 11.66
CA VAL A 13 6.34 8.75 13.10
C VAL A 13 5.01 8.95 13.82
N GLY A 14 4.83 8.21 14.92
CA GLY A 14 3.59 8.23 15.70
C GLY A 14 2.54 7.27 15.15
N GLU A 15 1.35 7.35 15.72
CA GLU A 15 0.20 6.53 15.33
C GLU A 15 -1.01 7.44 15.12
N SER A 16 -1.75 7.19 14.03
CA SER A 16 -2.95 7.96 13.70
C SER A 16 -4.14 7.49 14.54
N PRO A 17 -4.88 8.39 15.22
CA PRO A 17 -6.13 8.05 15.89
C PRO A 17 -7.16 7.38 14.97
N ALA A 18 -7.24 7.81 13.71
CA ALA A 18 -8.12 7.19 12.72
C ALA A 18 -7.72 5.74 12.44
N VAL A 19 -6.42 5.45 12.30
CA VAL A 19 -5.92 4.07 12.13
C VAL A 19 -6.25 3.22 13.35
N LYS A 20 -6.11 3.76 14.57
CA LYS A 20 -6.53 3.08 15.81
C LYS A 20 -8.03 2.79 15.85
N ALA A 21 -8.85 3.61 15.20
CA ALA A 21 -10.29 3.42 15.11
C ALA A 21 -10.70 2.39 14.03
N GLY A 22 -9.74 1.82 13.29
CA GLY A 22 -9.99 0.84 12.22
C GLY A 22 -9.88 1.41 10.80
N ALA A 23 -9.37 2.62 10.62
CA ALA A 23 -9.14 3.19 9.29
C ALA A 23 -7.86 2.63 8.63
N ASN A 24 -7.82 2.64 7.30
CA ASN A 24 -6.66 2.30 6.50
C ASN A 24 -5.74 3.51 6.34
N LEU A 25 -4.44 3.34 6.59
CA LEU A 25 -3.45 4.34 6.22
C LEU A 25 -2.91 4.07 4.82
N VAL A 26 -3.20 4.97 3.90
CA VAL A 26 -2.67 4.91 2.53
C VAL A 26 -1.53 5.90 2.37
N LYS A 27 -0.34 5.37 2.07
CA LYS A 27 0.86 6.15 1.78
C LYS A 27 0.94 6.31 0.26
N VAL A 28 0.73 7.53 -0.22
CA VAL A 28 0.76 7.85 -1.64
C VAL A 28 2.21 8.06 -2.09
N LEU A 29 2.99 8.75 -1.25
CA LEU A 29 4.40 9.01 -1.48
C LEU A 29 5.24 8.32 -0.40
N HIS A 30 6.34 7.71 -0.85
CA HIS A 30 7.37 7.13 0.02
C HIS A 30 8.62 8.01 0.12
N GLU A 31 8.83 8.84 -0.90
CA GLU A 31 9.96 9.74 -1.04
C GLU A 31 9.42 11.12 -1.45
N LEU A 32 10.08 12.18 -0.99
CA LEU A 32 9.72 13.55 -1.29
C LEU A 32 10.87 14.22 -2.03
N GLU A 33 10.61 14.71 -3.26
CA GLU A 33 11.59 15.51 -3.97
C GLU A 33 11.63 16.92 -3.39
N VAL A 34 12.82 17.33 -2.94
CA VAL A 34 13.08 18.65 -2.38
C VAL A 34 14.30 19.27 -3.03
N LYS A 35 14.31 20.61 -3.08
CA LYS A 35 15.45 21.41 -3.52
C LYS A 35 16.14 21.99 -2.30
N ALA A 36 17.40 21.65 -2.10
CA ALA A 36 18.19 22.20 -1.00
C ALA A 36 19.66 22.36 -1.41
N ASP A 37 20.43 23.09 -0.61
CA ASP A 37 21.89 23.07 -0.74
C ASP A 37 22.43 21.71 -0.27
N PRO A 38 23.49 21.17 -0.89
CA PRO A 38 24.08 19.88 -0.52
C PRO A 38 24.61 19.83 0.92
N MET A 39 24.84 20.99 1.56
CA MET A 39 25.21 21.09 2.98
C MET A 39 24.01 20.98 3.94
N ASN A 40 22.79 21.25 3.46
CA ASN A 40 21.55 21.28 4.25
C ASN A 40 20.59 20.14 3.87
N LEU A 41 21.07 19.12 3.16
CA LEU A 41 20.25 17.99 2.74
C LEU A 41 19.93 17.11 3.96
N PRO A 42 18.65 16.94 4.34
CA PRO A 42 18.29 16.00 5.40
C PRO A 42 18.43 14.55 4.92
N HIS A 43 18.64 13.62 5.87
CA HIS A 43 18.66 12.20 5.56
C HIS A 43 17.25 11.63 5.36
N ASP A 44 16.29 12.11 6.16
CA ASP A 44 14.91 11.62 6.21
C ASP A 44 13.98 12.77 6.58
N ILE A 45 12.72 12.71 6.13
CA ILE A 45 11.68 13.68 6.51
C ILE A 45 10.65 12.98 7.37
N LYS A 46 10.44 13.50 8.58
CA LYS A 46 9.48 12.91 9.53
C LYS A 46 8.07 13.40 9.23
N VAL A 47 7.16 12.46 9.01
CA VAL A 47 5.73 12.71 8.81
C VAL A 47 4.99 12.30 10.08
N ASP A 48 4.38 13.25 10.77
CA ASP A 48 3.60 12.97 11.97
C ASP A 48 2.23 12.40 11.58
N LEU A 49 1.94 11.17 12.00
CA LEU A 49 0.66 10.51 11.70
C LEU A 49 -0.45 10.91 12.67
N SER A 50 -0.14 11.52 13.82
CA SER A 50 -1.13 11.86 14.84
C SER A 50 -2.06 13.00 14.42
N ILE A 51 -1.71 13.76 13.37
CA ILE A 51 -2.60 14.76 12.77
C ILE A 51 -3.79 14.15 12.00
N LEU A 52 -3.70 12.88 11.62
CA LEU A 52 -4.78 12.16 10.94
C LEU A 52 -5.79 11.65 11.96
N ALA A 53 -6.73 12.50 12.36
CA ALA A 53 -7.66 12.22 13.43
C ALA A 53 -8.96 11.57 12.95
N ALA A 54 -9.43 11.95 11.76
CA ALA A 54 -10.68 11.46 11.18
C ALA A 54 -10.47 10.72 9.86
N ILE A 55 -11.39 9.84 9.52
CA ILE A 55 -11.44 9.19 8.21
C ILE A 55 -11.65 10.25 7.12
N GLY A 56 -10.82 10.22 6.08
CA GLY A 56 -10.80 11.20 5.00
C GLY A 56 -9.75 12.31 5.17
N ASP A 57 -9.10 12.40 6.34
CA ASP A 57 -7.98 13.30 6.55
C ASP A 57 -6.79 12.92 5.65
N ARG A 58 -6.08 13.95 5.19
CA ARG A 58 -4.93 13.83 4.30
C ARG A 58 -3.84 14.81 4.71
N ILE A 59 -2.59 14.38 4.55
CA ILE A 59 -1.39 15.18 4.76
C ILE A 59 -0.91 15.64 3.39
N HIS A 60 -0.80 16.95 3.19
CA HIS A 60 -0.17 17.48 1.99
C HIS A 60 1.31 17.73 2.24
N THR A 61 2.06 17.84 1.15
CA THR A 61 3.50 18.17 1.17
C THR A 61 3.82 19.48 1.89
N LYS A 62 2.93 20.48 1.83
CA LYS A 62 3.07 21.74 2.57
C LYS A 62 2.93 21.61 4.10
N ASP A 63 2.22 20.59 4.56
CA ASP A 63 1.97 20.35 5.99
C ASP A 63 3.14 19.60 6.64
N LEU A 64 4.14 19.18 5.85
CA LEU A 64 5.33 18.51 6.34
C LEU A 64 6.27 19.47 7.05
N VAL A 65 6.90 18.98 8.12
CA VAL A 65 7.92 19.73 8.86
C VAL A 65 9.23 19.67 8.09
N LEU A 66 9.49 20.70 7.28
CA LEU A 66 10.72 20.83 6.51
C LEU A 66 11.84 21.50 7.34
N PRO A 67 13.07 20.98 7.33
CA PRO A 67 14.20 21.60 8.01
C PRO A 67 14.69 22.85 7.29
N ALA A 68 15.51 23.66 7.98
CA ALA A 68 15.96 24.95 7.48
C ALA A 68 16.77 24.82 6.17
N GLY A 69 16.34 25.57 5.14
CA GLY A 69 17.03 25.59 3.84
C GLY A 69 16.57 24.52 2.84
N VAL A 70 15.46 23.82 3.12
CA VAL A 70 14.81 22.89 2.20
C VAL A 70 13.57 23.53 1.59
N GLU A 71 13.45 23.46 0.27
CA GLU A 71 12.27 23.88 -0.49
C GLU A 71 11.61 22.67 -1.15
N LEU A 72 10.29 22.66 -1.27
CA LEU A 72 9.58 21.61 -2.00
C LEU A 72 9.90 21.71 -3.50
N ALA A 73 10.29 20.59 -4.12
CA ALA A 73 10.48 20.52 -5.57
C ALA A 73 9.18 20.15 -6.30
N ILE A 74 8.27 19.49 -5.58
CA ILE A 74 6.94 19.07 -6.06
C ILE A 74 5.85 20.05 -5.63
N ASP A 75 4.64 19.80 -6.11
CA ASP A 75 3.49 20.62 -5.79
C ASP A 75 3.17 20.58 -4.28
N SER A 76 2.81 21.74 -3.73
CA SER A 76 2.48 21.92 -2.30
C SER A 76 1.12 21.34 -1.93
N GLU A 77 0.28 21.03 -2.91
CA GLU A 77 -1.02 20.38 -2.75
C GLU A 77 -0.96 18.85 -2.98
N GLU A 78 0.23 18.30 -3.26
CA GLU A 78 0.40 16.87 -3.44
C GLU A 78 0.15 16.12 -2.12
N ILE A 79 -0.52 14.97 -2.21
CA ILE A 79 -0.90 14.17 -1.04
C ILE A 79 0.23 13.21 -0.69
N VAL A 80 0.68 13.26 0.55
CA VAL A 80 1.76 12.40 1.07
C VAL A 80 1.18 11.11 1.64
N ALA A 81 0.19 11.25 2.53
CA ALA A 81 -0.52 10.15 3.15
C ALA A 81 -1.94 10.57 3.48
N LEU A 82 -2.85 9.60 3.49
CA LEU A 82 -4.25 9.83 3.83
C LEU A 82 -4.82 8.62 4.55
N VAL A 83 -5.86 8.85 5.35
CA VAL A 83 -6.62 7.79 6.00
C VAL A 83 -7.98 7.64 5.35
N GLN A 84 -8.36 6.40 5.06
CA GLN A 84 -9.67 6.08 4.48
C GLN A 84 -10.30 4.90 5.21
N GLU A 85 -11.63 4.78 5.16
CA GLU A 85 -12.32 3.67 5.81
C GLU A 85 -11.92 2.35 5.15
N VAL A 86 -11.49 1.37 5.95
CA VAL A 86 -11.48 -0.02 5.46
C VAL A 86 -12.93 -0.46 5.49
N ILE A 87 -13.55 -0.55 4.31
CA ILE A 87 -14.76 -1.35 4.19
C ILE A 87 -14.27 -2.78 4.36
N GLU A 88 -14.37 -3.29 5.58
CA GLU A 88 -14.20 -4.70 5.86
C GLU A 88 -15.35 -5.39 5.11
N GLU A 89 -15.08 -5.79 3.87
CA GLU A 89 -15.78 -6.89 3.24
C GLU A 89 -15.53 -8.06 4.19
N LYS A 90 -16.46 -8.20 5.14
CA LYS A 90 -16.69 -9.39 5.92
C LYS A 90 -16.67 -10.52 4.90
N GLU A 91 -15.52 -11.16 4.77
CA GLU A 91 -15.38 -12.48 4.20
C GLU A 91 -16.20 -13.35 5.13
N GLU A 92 -17.49 -13.39 4.84
CA GLU A 92 -18.45 -14.26 5.47
C GLU A 92 -17.88 -15.64 5.24
N VAL A 93 -17.36 -16.19 6.32
CA VAL A 93 -16.94 -17.57 6.46
C VAL A 93 -18.07 -18.41 5.89
N VAL A 94 -17.98 -18.75 4.61
CA VAL A 94 -18.71 -19.86 4.03
C VAL A 94 -18.05 -21.09 4.63
N ALA A 95 -18.45 -21.43 5.85
CA ALA A 95 -18.23 -22.76 6.37
C ALA A 95 -18.84 -23.74 5.36
N PRO A 96 -18.07 -24.61 4.69
CA PRO A 96 -18.67 -25.71 3.96
C PRO A 96 -19.14 -26.73 5.00
N ALA A 97 -20.30 -26.47 5.60
CA ALA A 97 -21.10 -27.52 6.20
C ALA A 97 -21.80 -28.29 5.07
N ASP A 98 -21.67 -29.62 5.13
CA ASP A 98 -22.51 -30.62 4.47
C ASP A 98 -22.33 -30.87 2.96
N ILE A 99 -21.34 -31.73 2.65
CA ILE A 99 -21.45 -32.69 1.54
C ILE A 99 -21.18 -34.12 2.08
N ALA A 100 -21.85 -34.50 3.17
CA ALA A 100 -21.87 -35.86 3.70
C ALA A 100 -23.07 -36.67 3.18
N SER A 101 -23.66 -36.28 2.04
CA SER A 101 -24.83 -36.94 1.46
C SER A 101 -24.74 -37.02 -0.06
N ILE A 102 -23.74 -37.73 -0.57
CA ILE A 102 -23.87 -38.45 -1.85
C ILE A 102 -23.37 -39.87 -1.60
N GLU A 103 -24.28 -40.70 -1.12
CA GLU A 103 -24.28 -42.14 -1.33
C GLU A 103 -25.25 -42.40 -2.48
N VAL A 104 -24.95 -43.44 -3.29
CA VAL A 104 -25.79 -44.09 -4.33
C VAL A 104 -25.32 -43.93 -5.81
N GLU A 105 -24.65 -45.01 -6.24
CA GLU A 105 -24.82 -45.76 -7.50
C GLU A 105 -24.53 -45.13 -8.88
N LYS A 106 -23.45 -45.63 -9.52
CA LYS A 106 -23.41 -46.40 -10.80
C LYS A 106 -22.00 -46.30 -11.41
N LYS A 107 -21.24 -47.39 -11.52
CA LYS A 107 -21.29 -48.43 -12.57
C LYS A 107 -20.95 -47.91 -13.97
N GLY A 108 -19.81 -48.37 -14.49
CA GLY A 108 -19.41 -48.32 -15.91
C GLY A 108 -18.05 -47.65 -16.08
N LYS A 109 -16.93 -48.39 -16.16
CA LYS A 109 -16.41 -49.06 -17.37
C LYS A 109 -16.09 -48.01 -18.44
N GLU A 110 -14.85 -47.52 -18.45
CA GLU A 110 -13.74 -47.96 -19.34
C GLU A 110 -13.71 -47.10 -20.61
N GLU A 111 -12.50 -46.97 -21.18
CA GLU A 111 -12.20 -46.38 -22.50
C GLU A 111 -12.07 -44.84 -22.50
N GLU A 112 -11.00 -44.22 -23.00
CA GLU A 112 -9.67 -44.63 -23.43
C GLU A 112 -8.86 -43.34 -23.51
N ALA A 113 -7.62 -43.40 -23.05
CA ALA A 113 -6.71 -42.27 -23.11
C ALA A 113 -6.12 -42.14 -24.52
N ALA A 114 -6.36 -40.99 -25.14
CA ALA A 114 -5.44 -40.37 -26.09
C ALA A 114 -5.33 -38.89 -25.70
N PRO A 115 -4.11 -38.38 -25.46
CA PRO A 115 -3.46 -37.73 -26.59
C PRO A 115 -1.96 -38.04 -26.71
N GLU A 116 -1.56 -38.30 -27.96
CA GLU A 116 -0.46 -37.66 -28.69
C GLU A 116 0.57 -36.86 -27.86
N ALA A 117 1.82 -37.34 -27.82
CA ALA A 117 3.02 -36.51 -27.86
C ALA A 117 4.26 -37.36 -28.20
N ALA A 118 4.93 -36.99 -29.28
CA ALA A 118 6.24 -37.47 -29.71
C ALA A 118 7.31 -37.45 -28.61
N PRO A 119 8.36 -38.27 -28.75
CA PRO A 119 9.66 -37.62 -28.86
C PRO A 119 10.54 -38.17 -30.00
N ALA A 120 11.37 -37.26 -30.47
CA ALA A 120 12.42 -37.41 -31.46
C ALA A 120 13.41 -38.56 -31.19
N LYS A 121 13.86 -39.22 -32.28
CA LYS A 121 15.28 -39.51 -32.57
C LYS A 121 15.42 -40.28 -33.90
N ALA A 122 16.09 -39.67 -34.87
CA ALA A 122 17.22 -40.21 -35.66
C ALA A 122 17.65 -39.16 -36.69
#